data_AF-A0A7X5I7W9-F1
#
_entry.id   AF-A0A7X5I7W9-F1
#
_cell.length_a   1.000
_cell.length_b   1.000
_cell.length_c   1.000
_cell.angle_alpha   90.00
_cell.angle_beta   90.00
_cell.angle_gamma   90.00
#
_symmetry.space_group_name_H-M   'P 1'
#
loop_
_entity.id
_entity.type
_entity.pdbx_description
1 polymer ?
#
loop_
_entity_poly.entity_id
_entity_poly.type
_entity_poly.pdbx_seq_one_letter_code
_entity_poly.pdbx_strand_id
1 'polypeptide(L)'
;MQKGKLIRKQDNRLRIETKLGQLVAYPSSDPAHPGIYIDLKREGAPCMAPVALVEFTDDDCSDSGQDIPPSIICRVWANAMEEDYTDAVVCQNLDEYFK
;
A
#
# COMPACT_ATOMS: atom_id res chain seq x y z
N MET A 1 -3.26 3.36 27.11
CA MET A 1 -3.16 3.33 25.64
C MET A 1 -2.12 4.36 25.20
N GLN A 2 -0.99 3.92 24.67
CA GLN A 2 0.05 4.82 24.17
C GLN A 2 -0.37 5.29 22.78
N LYS A 3 -0.74 6.57 22.65
CA LYS A 3 -1.04 7.19 21.36
C LYS A 3 0.23 7.13 20.52
N GLY A 4 0.18 6.46 19.36
CA GLY A 4 1.29 6.37 18.42
C GLY A 4 1.83 7.77 18.14
N LYS A 5 3.10 8.02 18.50
CA LYS A 5 3.75 9.28 18.27
C LYS A 5 4.04 9.39 16.78
N LEU A 6 3.29 10.25 16.09
CA LEU A 6 3.53 10.61 14.70
C LEU A 6 4.90 11.30 14.60
N ILE A 7 5.88 10.66 13.96
CA ILE A 7 7.15 11.29 13.59
C ILE A 7 7.12 11.55 12.07
N ARG A 8 7.14 12.82 11.68
CA ARG A 8 7.21 13.36 10.29
C ARG A 8 8.29 14.46 10.32
N LYS A 9 9.19 14.70 9.35
CA LYS A 9 9.45 14.24 7.96
C LYS A 9 10.95 14.50 7.71
N GLN A 10 11.71 13.52 7.20
CA GLN A 10 13.01 13.78 6.54
C GLN A 10 13.18 13.05 5.20
N ASP A 11 12.26 12.15 4.82
CA ASP A 11 12.37 11.30 3.63
C ASP A 11 11.00 10.94 2.98
N ASN A 12 9.98 11.80 3.13
CA ASN A 12 8.60 11.56 2.66
C ASN A 12 7.91 10.29 3.22
N ARG A 13 8.49 9.62 4.23
CA ARG A 13 7.85 8.46 4.84
C ARG A 13 7.11 8.82 6.12
N LEU A 14 5.96 8.18 6.32
CA LEU A 14 5.19 8.19 7.56
C LEU A 14 5.54 6.94 8.36
N ARG A 15 5.86 7.09 9.64
CA ARG A 15 6.29 5.98 10.51
C ARG A 15 5.45 5.88 11.77
N ILE A 16 5.05 4.67 12.13
CA ILE A 16 4.30 4.36 13.35
C ILE A 16 4.92 3.13 14.02
N GLU A 17 5.25 3.25 15.31
CA GLU A 17 5.75 2.15 16.11
C GLU A 17 4.64 1.16 16.48
N THR A 18 4.97 -0.13 16.43
CA THR A 18 4.12 -1.24 16.88
C THR A 18 4.95 -2.22 17.71
N LYS A 19 4.30 -3.21 18.34
CA LYS A 19 5.02 -4.29 19.05
C LYS A 19 5.82 -5.21 18.12
N LEU A 20 5.57 -5.17 16.81
CA LEU A 20 6.21 -6.04 15.81
C LEU A 20 7.34 -5.36 15.03
N GLY A 21 7.58 -4.08 15.29
CA GLY A 21 8.44 -3.19 14.51
C GLY A 21 7.70 -1.92 14.11
N GLN A 22 8.25 -1.20 13.14
CA GLN A 22 7.73 0.07 12.67
C GLN A 22 6.97 -0.13 11.35
N LEU A 23 5.72 0.31 11.30
CA LEU A 23 5.01 0.47 10.03
C LEU A 23 5.53 1.71 9.32
N VAL A 24 5.86 1.59 8.04
CA VAL A 24 6.44 2.64 7.22
C VAL A 24 5.57 2.80 5.97
N ALA A 25 4.90 3.94 5.84
CA ALA A 25 4.15 4.29 4.65
C ALA A 25 4.95 5.25 3.75
N TYR A 26 5.02 4.97 2.45
CA TYR A 26 5.83 5.75 1.50
C TYR A 26 5.27 5.65 0.06
N PRO A 27 5.56 6.61 -0.82
CA PRO A 27 5.08 6.59 -2.21
C PRO A 27 5.59 5.38 -3.00
N SER A 28 4.74 4.81 -3.86
CA SER A 28 5.17 3.89 -4.91
C SER A 28 6.18 4.57 -5.84
N SER A 29 7.11 3.78 -6.36
CA SER A 29 8.07 4.23 -7.37
C SER A 29 7.52 4.14 -8.80
N ASP A 30 6.38 3.47 -8.99
CA ASP A 30 5.77 3.33 -10.31
C ASP A 30 4.94 4.57 -10.67
N PRO A 31 5.33 5.34 -11.70
CA PRO A 31 4.57 6.52 -12.12
C PRO A 31 3.30 6.19 -12.90
N ALA A 32 3.18 4.98 -13.49
CA ALA A 32 1.95 4.54 -14.16
C ALA A 32 0.89 4.13 -13.15
N HIS A 33 1.32 3.57 -12.01
CA HIS A 33 0.46 3.16 -10.90
C HIS A 33 0.81 3.92 -9.61
N PRO A 34 0.54 5.24 -9.54
CA PRO A 34 0.87 6.01 -8.35
C PRO A 34 0.12 5.48 -7.14
N GLY A 35 0.86 5.24 -6.05
CA GLY A 35 0.32 4.61 -4.85
C GLY A 35 1.13 4.87 -3.59
N ILE A 36 0.73 4.21 -2.51
CA ILE A 36 1.39 4.25 -1.20
C ILE A 36 1.58 2.81 -0.71
N TYR A 37 2.85 2.42 -0.53
CA TYR A 37 3.21 1.20 0.17
C TYR A 37 3.08 1.39 1.67
N ILE A 38 2.75 0.31 2.37
CA ILE A 38 2.84 0.16 3.82
C ILE A 38 3.66 -1.11 4.07
N ASP A 39 4.84 -0.94 4.65
CA ASP A 39 5.74 -2.04 4.96
C ASP A 39 6.07 -2.10 6.46
N LEU A 40 6.46 -3.28 6.94
CA LEU A 40 6.96 -3.50 8.28
C LEU A 40 8.50 -3.48 8.29
N LYS A 41 9.09 -2.52 9.00
CA LYS A 41 10.53 -2.46 9.28
C LYS A 41 10.82 -3.00 10.68
N ARG A 42 11.85 -3.83 10.80
CA ARG A 42 12.43 -4.25 12.09
C ARG A 42 13.84 -3.70 12.26
N GLU A 43 14.20 -3.40 13.50
CA GLU A 43 15.57 -2.96 13.83
C GLU A 43 16.57 -4.07 13.49
N GLY A 44 17.70 -3.70 12.88
CA GLY A 44 18.73 -4.63 12.42
C GLY A 44 18.39 -5.39 11.13
N ALA A 45 17.16 -5.32 10.61
CA ALA A 45 16.79 -5.94 9.35
C ALA A 45 17.24 -5.08 8.15
N PRO A 46 17.83 -5.68 7.10
CA PRO A 46 18.29 -4.94 5.91
C PRO A 46 17.16 -4.51 4.98
N CYS A 47 15.99 -5.15 5.08
CA CYS A 47 14.81 -4.89 4.25
C CYS A 47 13.56 -4.64 5.11
N MET A 48 12.51 -4.16 4.47
CA MET A 48 11.16 -4.08 5.04
C MET A 48 10.31 -5.18 4.41
N ALA A 49 9.38 -5.75 5.18
CA ALA A 49 8.45 -6.75 4.67
C ALA A 49 7.19 -6.04 4.14
N PRO A 50 6.70 -6.38 2.93
CA PRO A 50 5.48 -5.78 2.40
C PRO A 50 4.28 -6.18 3.25
N VAL A 51 3.36 -5.24 3.45
CA VAL A 51 2.08 -5.50 4.13
C VAL A 51 0.92 -5.14 3.21
N ALA A 52 0.93 -3.93 2.65
CA ALA A 52 -0.12 -3.47 1.74
C ALA A 52 0.37 -2.40 0.77
N LEU A 53 -0.36 -2.27 -0.34
CA LEU A 53 -0.23 -1.19 -1.32
C LEU A 53 -1.62 -0.67 -1.63
N VAL A 54 -1.80 0.65 -1.60
CA VAL A 54 -3.00 1.30 -2.15
C VAL A 54 -2.56 2.15 -3.31
N GLU A 55 -3.05 1.87 -4.51
CA GLU A 55 -2.59 2.52 -5.73
C GLU A 55 -3.69 2.76 -6.75
N PHE A 56 -3.40 3.65 -7.69
CA PHE A 56 -4.17 3.84 -8.90
C PHE A 56 -3.84 2.77 -9.94
N THR A 57 -4.85 2.35 -10.70
CA THR A 57 -4.67 1.54 -11.91
C THR A 57 -5.79 1.83 -12.92
N ASP A 58 -5.48 1.74 -14.20
CA ASP A 58 -6.43 1.83 -15.33
C ASP A 58 -6.25 0.70 -16.37
N ASP A 59 -5.46 -0.30 -16.02
CA ASP A 59 -4.94 -1.35 -16.91
C ASP A 59 -4.76 -2.72 -16.22
N ASP A 60 -4.98 -2.80 -14.91
CA ASP A 60 -4.83 -4.03 -14.14
C ASP A 60 -6.17 -4.77 -13.96
N CYS A 61 -6.16 -6.09 -14.16
CA CYS A 61 -7.31 -7.01 -14.14
C CYS A 61 -8.29 -6.98 -15.33
N SER A 62 -7.82 -7.19 -16.57
CA SER A 62 -8.69 -7.78 -17.60
C SER A 62 -8.00 -8.86 -18.43
N ASP A 63 -8.35 -10.12 -18.11
CA ASP A 63 -8.16 -11.24 -19.03
C ASP A 63 -9.11 -11.15 -20.24
N SER A 64 -10.02 -10.16 -20.24
CA SER A 64 -11.12 -10.00 -21.20
C SER A 64 -10.83 -9.00 -22.33
N GLY A 65 -9.68 -8.31 -22.31
CA GLY A 65 -9.31 -7.33 -23.34
C GLY A 65 -10.25 -6.12 -23.42
N GLN A 66 -10.99 -5.84 -22.34
CA GLN A 66 -11.82 -4.66 -22.20
C GLN A 66 -11.06 -3.56 -21.48
N ASP A 67 -11.29 -2.30 -21.88
CA ASP A 67 -10.79 -1.13 -21.17
C ASP A 67 -11.29 -1.16 -19.72
N ILE A 68 -10.35 -1.03 -18.79
CA ILE A 68 -10.62 -1.09 -17.36
C ILE A 68 -10.85 0.34 -16.88
N PRO A 69 -11.94 0.62 -16.13
CA PRO A 69 -12.15 1.96 -15.61
C PRO A 69 -11.05 2.29 -14.59
N PRO A 70 -10.48 3.52 -14.65
CA PRO A 70 -9.52 3.99 -13.67
C PRO A 70 -10.04 3.82 -12.24
N SER A 71 -9.24 3.20 -11.38
CA SER A 71 -9.67 2.71 -10.07
C SER A 71 -8.58 2.89 -9.02
N ILE A 72 -8.98 2.91 -7.75
CA ILE A 72 -8.06 2.71 -6.61
C ILE A 72 -8.18 1.28 -6.15
N ILE A 73 -7.06 0.57 -6.06
CA ILE A 73 -6.99 -0.83 -5.61
C ILE A 73 -6.17 -0.93 -4.33
N CYS A 74 -6.65 -1.74 -3.40
CA CYS A 74 -5.92 -2.13 -2.18
C CYS A 74 -5.38 -3.54 -2.37
N ARG A 75 -4.06 -3.71 -2.37
CA ARG A 75 -3.37 -5.01 -2.39
C ARG A 75 -2.81 -5.34 -1.01
N VAL A 76 -2.86 -6.60 -0.65
CA VAL A 76 -2.41 -7.09 0.66
C VAL A 76 -1.53 -8.33 0.49
N TRP A 77 -0.37 -8.32 1.14
CA TRP A 77 0.49 -9.49 1.28
C TRP A 77 0.15 -10.18 2.60
N ALA A 78 -0.68 -11.23 2.54
CA ALA A 78 -0.99 -12.03 3.72
C ALA A 78 0.19 -12.93 4.11
N ASN A 79 1.04 -13.29 3.15
CA ASN A 79 2.28 -14.04 3.34
C ASN A 79 3.48 -13.24 2.81
N ALA A 80 4.26 -12.63 3.71
CA ALA A 80 5.44 -11.84 3.34
C ALA A 80 6.60 -12.67 2.74
N MET A 81 6.47 -14.00 2.67
CA MET A 81 7.42 -14.89 2.00
C MET A 81 7.09 -15.11 0.53
N GLU A 82 5.93 -14.65 0.05
CA GLU A 82 5.51 -14.68 -1.34
C GLU A 82 5.78 -13.32 -1.99
N GLU A 83 6.16 -13.36 -3.27
CA GLU A 83 6.45 -12.14 -4.05
C GLU A 83 5.16 -11.40 -4.42
N ASP A 84 4.15 -12.16 -4.82
CA ASP A 84 2.85 -11.63 -5.21
C ASP A 84 1.96 -11.36 -4.00
N TYR A 85 1.10 -10.34 -4.13
CA TYR A 85 0.05 -10.09 -3.16
C TYR A 85 -0.96 -11.23 -3.15
N THR A 86 -1.51 -11.53 -1.97
CA THR A 86 -2.47 -12.62 -1.79
C THR A 86 -3.89 -12.17 -2.12
N ASP A 87 -4.22 -10.92 -1.79
CA ASP A 87 -5.56 -10.36 -1.92
C ASP A 87 -5.50 -8.98 -2.58
N ALA A 88 -6.53 -8.68 -3.38
CA ALA A 88 -6.74 -7.37 -3.95
C ALA A 88 -8.22 -6.98 -3.91
N VAL A 89 -8.50 -5.72 -3.56
CA VAL A 89 -9.86 -5.17 -3.46
C VAL A 89 -9.92 -3.80 -4.12
N VAL A 90 -10.77 -3.66 -5.13
CA VAL A 90 -11.04 -2.37 -5.77
C VAL A 90 -11.96 -1.52 -4.88
N CYS A 91 -11.57 -0.27 -4.65
CA CYS A 91 -12.39 0.72 -3.97
C CYS A 91 -13.55 1.16 -4.88
N GLN A 92 -14.77 0.76 -4.53
CA GLN A 92 -15.96 1.06 -5.31
C GLN A 92 -16.64 2.35 -4.85
N ASN A 93 -17.43 2.94 -5.75
CA ASN A 93 -18.32 4.08 -5.49
C ASN A 93 -17.60 5.34 -4.98
N LEU A 94 -16.31 5.54 -5.31
CA LEU A 94 -15.57 6.73 -4.90
C LEU A 94 -16.18 8.00 -5.50
N ASP A 95 -16.60 7.97 -6.76
CA ASP A 95 -17.27 9.11 -7.41
C ASP A 95 -18.60 9.44 -6.73
N GLU A 96 -19.40 8.44 -6.36
CA GLU A 96 -20.65 8.61 -5.62
C GLU A 96 -20.42 9.20 -4.23
N TYR A 97 -19.34 8.78 -3.56
CA TYR A 97 -19.02 9.25 -2.22
C TYR A 97 -18.71 10.76 -2.17
N PHE A 98 -18.16 11.32 -3.25
CA PHE A 98 -17.81 12.75 -3.34
C PHE A 98 -18.91 13.65 -3.93
N LYS A 99 -20.07 13.08 -4.30
CA LYS A 99 -21.25 13.85 -4.73
C LYS A 99 -22.03 14.39 -3.52
#